data_AF-A0A8T3X832-F1
#
_entry.id   AF-A0A8T3X832-F1
#
_cell.length_a   1.000
_cell.length_b   1.000
_cell.length_c   1.000
_cell.angle_alpha   90.00
_cell.angle_beta   90.00
_cell.angle_gamma   90.00
#
_symmetry.space_group_name_H-M   'P 1'
#
loop_
_entity.id
_entity.type
_entity.pdbx_description
1 polymer ?
#
loop_
_entity_poly.entity_id
_entity_poly.type
_entity_poly.pdbx_seq_one_letter_code
_entity_poly.pdbx_strand_id
1 'polypeptide(L)'
;MRLIKRKSGNKEYYYLQHSFRREKKVITKEKYLGEKIPENIEKIREFFKKEINYDLNKKLKVIKKSFQKEWQRIPESAKKRELEEISIAFT
;
A
#
# COMPACT_ATOMS: atom_id res chain seq x y z
N MET A 1 -0.22 9.33 5.28
CA MET A 1 -0.12 8.90 6.69
C MET A 1 0.47 10.04 7.48
N ARG A 2 0.03 10.28 8.72
CA ARG A 2 0.54 11.36 9.56
C ARG A 2 0.88 10.85 10.96
N LEU A 3 1.90 11.45 11.58
CA LEU A 3 2.22 11.24 12.98
C LEU A 3 1.36 12.20 13.81
N ILE A 4 0.76 11.70 14.89
CA ILE A 4 -0.08 12.46 15.80
C ILE A 4 0.45 12.27 17.21
N LYS A 5 0.47 13.36 17.99
CA LYS A 5 0.70 13.33 19.42
C LYS A 5 -0.62 13.49 20.17
N ARG A 6 -0.82 12.73 21.24
CA ARG A 6 -1.95 12.85 22.15
C ARG A 6 -1.44 12.92 23.58
N LYS A 7 -1.99 13.85 24.36
CA LYS A 7 -1.68 13.99 25.79
C LYS A 7 -2.74 13.22 26.59
N SER A 8 -2.30 12.43 27.57
CA SER A 8 -3.18 11.81 28.55
C SER A 8 -2.55 11.98 29.93
N GLY A 9 -3.15 12.86 30.75
CA GLY A 9 -2.55 13.32 32.00
C GLY A 9 -1.24 14.09 31.74
N ASN A 10 -0.17 13.68 32.44
CA ASN A 10 1.17 14.25 32.28
C ASN A 10 2.02 13.57 31.20
N LYS A 11 1.48 12.57 30.49
CA LYS A 11 2.22 11.81 29.50
C LYS A 11 1.77 12.14 28.07
N GLU A 12 2.72 12.09 27.15
CA GLU A 12 2.50 12.26 25.72
C GLU A 12 2.68 10.93 25.00
N TYR A 13 1.84 10.69 24.00
CA TYR A 13 1.77 9.44 23.26
C TYR A 13 1.72 9.69 21.76
N TYR A 14 2.46 8.89 21.01
CA TYR A 14 2.58 9.00 19.56
C TYR A 14 1.75 7.94 18.85
N TYR A 15 1.13 8.35 17.75
CA TYR A 15 0.29 7.51 16.91
C TYR A 15 0.62 7.75 15.43
N LEU A 16 0.62 6.69 14.63
CA LEU A 16 0.61 6.77 13.18
C LEU A 16 -0.83 6.66 12.70
N GLN A 17 -1.37 7.73 12.14
CA GLN A 17 -2.75 7.77 11.64
C GLN A 17 -2.78 7.75 10.12
N HIS A 18 -3.77 7.04 9.58
CA HIS A 18 -4.14 7.10 8.18
C HIS A 18 -5.66 7.07 8.00
N SER A 19 -6.18 8.08 7.32
CA SER A 19 -7.57 8.11 6.89
C SER A 19 -7.65 7.77 5.40
N PHE A 20 -8.59 6.90 5.06
CA PHE A 20 -8.87 6.49 3.68
C PHE A 20 -10.37 6.35 3.49
N ARG A 21 -10.85 6.54 2.27
CA ARG A 21 -12.26 6.27 1.94
C ARG A 21 -12.40 4.80 1.58
N ARG A 22 -13.38 4.14 2.17
CA ARG A 22 -13.86 2.83 1.74
C ARG A 22 -15.33 2.99 1.42
N GLU A 23 -15.68 2.73 0.17
CA GLU A 23 -17.01 2.99 -0.38
C GLU A 23 -17.40 4.47 -0.20
N LYS A 24 -18.35 4.77 0.69
CA LYS A 24 -18.86 6.12 0.98
C LYS A 24 -18.45 6.66 2.35
N LYS A 25 -17.67 5.91 3.14
CA LYS A 25 -17.28 6.29 4.51
C LYS A 25 -15.79 6.56 4.59
N VAL A 26 -15.42 7.60 5.36
CA VAL A 26 -14.03 7.87 5.72
C VAL A 26 -13.71 7.01 6.94
N ILE A 27 -12.77 6.08 6.78
CA ILE A 27 -12.26 5.23 7.86
C ILE A 27 -10.89 5.76 8.27
N THR A 28 -10.72 6.01 9.56
CA THR A 28 -9.44 6.41 10.15
C THR A 28 -8.88 5.25 10.93
N LYS A 29 -7.71 4.75 10.51
CA LYS A 29 -6.94 3.76 11.27
C LYS A 29 -5.79 4.44 11.99
N GLU A 30 -5.51 3.99 13.20
CA GLU A 30 -4.44 4.49 14.05
C GLU A 30 -3.60 3.33 14.57
N LYS A 31 -2.29 3.54 14.61
CA LYS A 31 -1.34 2.61 15.20
C LYS A 31 -0.57 3.33 16.31
N TYR A 32 -0.65 2.80 17.52
CA TYR A 32 0.09 3.31 18.67
C TYR A 32 1.60 3.07 18.49
N LEU A 33 2.40 4.08 18.82
CA LEU A 33 3.86 4.06 18.68
C LEU A 33 4.62 4.11 20.01
N GLY A 34 3.96 4.46 21.11
CA GLY A 34 4.60 4.61 22.42
C GLY A 34 4.66 6.06 22.91
N GLU A 35 5.37 6.27 24.03
CA GLU A 35 5.66 7.59 24.61
C GLU A 35 6.74 8.38 23.85
N LYS A 36 7.49 7.70 22.96
CA LYS A 36 8.48 8.29 22.06
C LYS A 36 8.30 7.73 20.65
N ILE A 37 8.80 8.45 19.66
CA ILE A 37 8.82 7.97 18.27
C ILE A 37 9.92 6.91 18.18
N PRO A 38 9.61 5.67 17.78
CA PRO A 38 10.61 4.62 17.64
C PRO A 38 11.53 4.89 16.43
N GLU A 39 12.81 4.55 16.53
CA GLU A 39 13.81 4.79 15.47
C GLU A 39 13.46 4.05 14.17
N ASN A 40 12.82 2.89 14.26
CA ASN A 40 12.39 2.08 13.12
C ASN A 40 11.03 2.52 12.51
N ILE A 41 10.66 3.80 12.64
CA ILE A 41 9.37 4.34 12.18
C ILE A 41 9.08 4.05 10.70
N GLU A 42 10.10 4.02 9.84
CA GLU A 42 9.92 3.72 8.42
C GLU A 42 9.41 2.30 8.18
N LYS A 43 10.00 1.30 8.85
CA LYS A 43 9.51 -0.08 8.80
C LYS A 43 8.06 -0.16 9.30
N ILE A 44 7.74 0.55 10.39
CA ILE A 44 6.37 0.59 10.91
C ILE A 44 5.40 1.19 9.89
N ARG A 45 5.79 2.26 9.19
CA ARG A 45 4.99 2.87 8.11
C ARG A 45 4.75 1.89 6.97
N GLU A 46 5.77 1.14 6.54
CA GLU A 46 5.60 0.14 5.49
C GLU A 46 4.65 -0.98 5.90
N PHE A 47 4.81 -1.53 7.10
CA PHE A 47 3.90 -2.55 7.61
C PHE A 47 2.47 -2.03 7.69
N PHE A 48 2.29 -0.81 8.18
CA PHE A 48 0.96 -0.20 8.29
C PHE A 48 0.33 0.04 6.91
N LYS A 49 1.11 0.46 5.90
CA LYS A 49 0.63 0.58 4.51
C LYS A 49 0.20 -0.76 3.93
N LYS A 50 1.00 -1.82 4.14
CA LYS A 50 0.69 -3.18 3.67
C LYS A 50 -0.61 -3.70 4.29
N GLU A 51 -0.82 -3.41 5.57
CA GLU A 51 -2.02 -3.80 6.31
C GLU A 51 -3.27 -3.06 5.82
N ILE A 52 -3.18 -1.75 5.62
CA ILE A 52 -4.30 -0.94 5.08
C ILE A 52 -4.69 -1.41 3.68
N ASN A 53 -3.70 -1.65 2.83
CA ASN A 53 -3.91 -2.05 1.43
C ASN A 53 -4.05 -3.55 1.26
N TYR A 54 -4.24 -4.34 2.32
CA TYR A 54 -4.23 -5.81 2.24
C TYR A 54 -5.22 -6.34 1.20
N ASP A 55 -6.45 -5.84 1.21
CA ASP A 55 -7.50 -6.26 0.27
C ASP A 55 -7.13 -5.93 -1.19
N LEU A 56 -6.63 -4.72 -1.43
CA LEU A 56 -6.17 -4.30 -2.75
C LEU A 56 -5.00 -5.16 -3.21
N ASN A 57 -4.00 -5.37 -2.34
CA ASN A 57 -2.85 -6.21 -2.60
C ASN A 57 -3.26 -7.65 -2.92
N LYS A 58 -4.28 -8.19 -2.22
CA LYS A 58 -4.83 -9.51 -2.51
C LYS A 58 -5.44 -9.57 -3.91
N LYS A 59 -6.25 -8.57 -4.29
CA LYS A 59 -6.82 -8.46 -5.65
C LYS A 59 -5.73 -8.35 -6.72
N LEU A 60 -4.75 -7.47 -6.52
CA LEU A 60 -3.62 -7.30 -7.44
C LEU A 60 -2.80 -8.58 -7.60
N LYS A 61 -2.61 -9.37 -6.53
CA LYS A 61 -1.94 -10.68 -6.62
C LYS A 61 -2.69 -11.66 -7.53
N VAL A 62 -4.03 -11.68 -7.46
CA VAL A 62 -4.85 -12.53 -8.34
C VAL A 62 -4.69 -12.09 -9.79
N ILE A 63 -4.83 -10.79 -10.06
CA ILE A 63 -4.66 -10.22 -11.41
C ILE A 63 -3.28 -10.56 -11.97
N LYS A 64 -2.21 -10.32 -11.19
CA LYS A 64 -0.85 -10.66 -11.57
C LYS A 64 -0.70 -12.14 -11.92
N LYS A 65 -1.27 -13.04 -11.12
CA LYS A 65 -1.18 -14.49 -11.36
C LYS A 65 -1.88 -14.89 -12.66
N SER A 66 -3.05 -14.33 -12.94
CA SER A 66 -3.78 -14.60 -14.18
C SER A 66 -3.00 -14.05 -15.39
N PHE A 67 -2.57 -12.80 -15.33
CA PHE A 67 -1.75 -12.19 -16.37
C PHE A 67 -0.48 -12.98 -16.65
N GLN A 68 0.26 -13.41 -15.63
CA GLN A 68 1.49 -14.20 -15.82
C GLN A 68 1.23 -15.54 -16.52
N LYS A 69 0.10 -16.20 -16.23
CA LYS A 69 -0.28 -17.46 -16.91
C LYS A 69 -0.59 -17.23 -18.39
N GLU A 70 -1.30 -16.16 -18.71
CA GLU A 70 -1.61 -15.80 -20.10
C GLU A 70 -0.35 -15.36 -20.83
N TRP A 71 0.45 -14.49 -20.24
CA TRP A 71 1.72 -14.02 -20.77
C TRP A 71 2.64 -15.19 -21.14
N GLN A 72 2.75 -16.22 -20.31
CA GLN A 72 3.57 -17.39 -20.64
C GLN A 72 3.13 -18.13 -21.91
N ARG A 73 1.82 -18.11 -22.24
CA ARG A 73 1.25 -18.79 -23.42
C ARG A 73 1.38 -17.98 -24.71
N ILE A 74 1.63 -16.68 -24.61
CA ILE A 74 1.73 -15.79 -25.76
C ILE A 74 3.08 -16.01 -26.48
N PRO A 75 3.11 -16.10 -27.83
CA PRO A 75 4.34 -16.18 -28.60
C PRO A 75 5.26 -14.96 -28.40
N GLU A 76 6.57 -15.15 -28.54
CA GLU A 76 7.54 -14.06 -28.33
C GLU A 76 7.37 -12.86 -29.26
N SER A 77 6.96 -13.09 -30.52
CA SER A 77 6.70 -12.02 -31.48
C SER A 77 5.55 -11.10 -31.03
N ALA A 78 4.46 -11.69 -30.51
CA ALA A 78 3.33 -10.95 -29.99
C ALA A 78 3.70 -10.19 -28.70
N LYS A 79 4.47 -10.81 -27.80
CA LYS A 79 4.98 -10.13 -26.58
C LYS A 79 5.79 -8.88 -26.89
N LYS A 80 6.70 -8.96 -27.88
CA LYS A 80 7.55 -7.82 -28.27
C LYS A 80 6.71 -6.66 -28.79
N ARG A 81 5.73 -6.96 -29.65
CA ARG A 81 4.81 -5.95 -30.17
C ARG A 81 4.00 -5.28 -29.05
N GLU A 82 3.50 -6.06 -28.10
CA GLU A 82 2.73 -5.53 -26.96
C GLU A 82 3.60 -4.64 -26.06
N LEU A 83 4.87 -4.99 -25.84
CA LEU A 83 5.83 -4.15 -25.11
C LEU A 83 6.18 -2.86 -25.85
N GLU A 84 6.33 -2.90 -27.17
CA GLU A 84 6.53 -1.70 -28.01
C GLU A 84 5.32 -0.77 -27.92
N GLU A 85 4.11 -1.29 -28.07
CA GLU A 85 2.87 -0.52 -27.95
C GLU A 85 2.71 0.13 -26.57
N ILE A 86 3.00 -0.61 -25.49
CA ILE A 86 3.05 -0.06 -24.13
C ILE A 86 4.12 1.04 -24.04
N SER A 87 5.32 0.83 -24.56
CA SER A 87 6.40 1.82 -24.46
C SER A 87 6.04 3.13 -25.15
N ILE A 88 5.36 3.07 -26.29
CA ILE A 88 4.83 4.24 -27.01
C ILE A 88 3.73 4.92 -26.19
N ALA A 89 2.82 4.16 -25.57
CA ALA A 89 1.69 4.72 -24.82
C ALA A 89 2.10 5.42 -23.50
N PHE A 90 3.24 5.03 -22.92
CA PHE A 90 3.74 5.56 -21.65
C PHE A 90 4.91 6.55 -21.79
N THR A 91 5.28 6.92 -23.03
CA THR A 91 6.23 7.99 -23.35
C THR A 91 5.47 9.22 -23.84
#